data_AF-A0A9E6JLS8-F1
#
_entry.id   AF-A0A9E6JLS8-F1
#
_cell.length_a   1.000
_cell.length_b   1.000
_cell.length_c   1.000
_cell.angle_alpha   90.00
_cell.angle_beta   90.00
_cell.angle_gamma   90.00
#
_symmetry.space_group_name_H-M   'P 1'
#
loop_
_entity.id
_entity.type
_entity.pdbx_description
1 polymer ?
#
loop_
_entity_poly.entity_id
_entity_poly.type
_entity_poly.pdbx_seq_one_letter_code
_entity_poly.pdbx_strand_id
1 'polypeptide(L)'
;EDLPGLVRDLAGCLEAGLFITIDYGHTASRVLDKGSDLRRYKGHKVDGSWWEDMGEADLTADVDFTRLALHLERAGLRDPAHVSLSAWIREHAPLAAWEEAWQTLEPAARVKRMENLLQLTLPTFMGERFRVLEAWKQSV
;
A
#
# COMPACT_ATOMS: atom_id res chain seq x y z
N GLU A 1 14.34 10.35 -2.21
CA GLU A 1 14.18 11.79 -2.46
C GLU A 1 13.09 12.13 -3.48
N ASP A 2 12.69 11.24 -4.39
CA ASP A 2 11.87 11.63 -5.56
C ASP A 2 10.33 11.48 -5.41
N LEU A 3 9.80 11.34 -4.20
CA LEU A 3 8.33 11.28 -4.00
C LEU A 3 7.57 12.49 -4.62
N PRO A 4 8.06 13.74 -4.49
CA PRO A 4 7.38 14.88 -5.12
C PRO A 4 7.38 14.82 -6.65
N GLY A 5 8.47 14.35 -7.26
CA GLY A 5 8.58 14.20 -8.71
C GLY A 5 7.62 13.13 -9.22
N LEU A 6 7.62 11.96 -8.57
CA LEU A 6 6.69 10.87 -8.85
C LEU A 6 5.22 11.34 -8.78
N VAL A 7 4.84 12.03 -7.70
CA VAL A 7 3.47 12.54 -7.54
C VAL A 7 3.12 13.51 -8.66
N ARG A 8 3.98 14.48 -8.96
CA ARG A 8 3.74 15.44 -10.04
C ARG A 8 3.51 14.73 -11.38
N ASP A 9 4.35 13.76 -11.72
CA ASP A 9 4.30 13.10 -13.02
C ASP A 9 3.04 12.22 -13.14
N LEU A 10 2.69 11.46 -12.11
CA LEU A 10 1.49 10.62 -12.10
C LEU A 10 0.20 11.43 -11.98
N ALA A 11 0.13 12.39 -11.06
CA ALA A 11 -1.04 13.24 -10.86
C ALA A 11 -1.27 14.23 -12.01
N GLY A 12 -0.20 14.66 -12.68
CA GLY A 12 -0.24 15.55 -13.83
C GLY A 12 -0.94 14.94 -15.04
N CYS A 13 -0.75 13.64 -15.27
CA CYS A 13 -1.40 12.90 -16.36
C CYS A 13 -2.88 12.59 -16.10
N LEU A 14 -3.34 12.64 -14.84
CA LEU A 14 -4.73 12.38 -14.50
C LEU A 14 -5.58 13.62 -14.83
N GLU A 15 -6.52 13.57 -15.76
CA GLU A 15 -7.43 14.70 -16.01
C GLU A 15 -8.56 14.75 -14.97
N ALA A 16 -9.14 13.58 -14.68
CA ALA A 16 -10.11 13.35 -13.62
C ALA A 16 -10.10 11.87 -13.22
N GLY A 17 -10.52 11.57 -11.99
CA GLY A 17 -10.64 10.21 -11.48
C GLY A 17 -10.02 10.03 -10.09
N LEU A 18 -9.64 8.78 -9.80
CA LEU A 18 -9.08 8.36 -8.52
C LEU A 18 -7.58 8.10 -8.64
N PHE A 19 -6.82 8.63 -7.69
CA PHE A 19 -5.45 8.21 -7.42
C PHE A 19 -5.44 7.31 -6.20
N ILE A 20 -4.96 6.08 -6.35
CA ILE A 20 -4.85 5.11 -5.27
C ILE A 20 -3.39 4.68 -5.10
N THR A 21 -2.89 4.75 -3.88
CA THR A 21 -1.58 4.22 -3.49
C THR A 21 -1.75 3.09 -2.51
N ILE A 22 -1.05 1.98 -2.72
CA ILE A 22 -1.07 0.82 -1.82
C ILE A 22 0.38 0.43 -1.55
N ASP A 23 0.83 0.60 -0.31
CA ASP A 23 2.19 0.23 0.11
C ASP A 23 2.26 0.04 1.63
N TYR A 24 3.35 -0.53 2.15
CA TYR A 24 3.59 -0.54 3.58
C TYR A 24 4.17 0.80 4.05
N GLY A 25 3.68 1.26 5.20
CA GLY A 25 4.11 2.53 5.75
C GLY A 25 3.18 3.03 6.84
N HIS A 26 3.31 4.32 7.15
CA HIS A 26 2.44 4.97 8.13
C HIS A 26 2.42 6.50 7.96
N THR A 27 1.62 7.16 8.79
CA THR A 27 1.75 8.58 9.11
C THR A 27 3.17 8.94 9.57
N ALA A 28 3.60 10.18 9.28
CA ALA A 28 4.92 10.69 9.64
C ALA A 28 5.28 10.44 11.12
N SER A 29 4.35 10.70 12.05
CA SER A 29 4.55 10.46 13.48
C SER A 29 4.96 9.03 13.80
N ARG A 30 4.26 8.03 13.25
CA ARG A 30 4.56 6.62 13.51
C ARG A 30 5.82 6.15 12.78
N VAL A 31 6.13 6.71 11.61
CA VAL A 31 7.39 6.41 10.91
C VAL A 31 8.58 6.91 11.74
N LEU A 32 8.47 8.12 12.30
CA LEU A 32 9.50 8.70 13.16
C LEU A 32 9.64 7.93 14.48
N ASP A 33 8.53 7.57 15.13
CA ASP A 33 8.54 6.83 16.41
C ASP A 33 9.19 5.45 16.27
N LYS A 34 9.04 4.79 15.12
CA LYS A 34 9.64 3.46 14.85
C LYS A 34 11.14 3.52 14.59
N GLY A 35 11.68 4.70 14.28
CA GLY A 35 12.94 4.82 13.56
C GLY A 35 12.70 4.50 12.08
N SER A 36 12.97 5.45 11.19
CA SER A 36 12.82 5.24 9.75
C SER A 36 13.94 4.32 9.25
N ASP A 37 13.75 3.00 9.38
CA ASP A 37 14.79 2.03 9.05
C ASP A 37 14.72 1.61 7.58
N LEU A 38 15.78 1.93 6.86
CA LEU A 38 16.10 1.33 5.57
C LEU A 38 16.30 -0.17 5.78
N ARG A 39 15.54 -0.96 5.04
CA ARG A 39 15.55 -2.42 5.13
C ARG A 39 16.21 -3.01 3.91
N ARG A 40 16.87 -4.13 4.13
CA ARG A 40 17.40 -5.00 3.10
C ARG A 40 16.50 -6.21 2.95
N TYR A 41 16.15 -6.55 1.71
CA TYR A 41 15.43 -7.76 1.36
C TYR A 41 16.30 -8.65 0.48
N LYS A 42 16.67 -9.84 0.98
CA LYS A 42 17.43 -10.85 0.24
C LYS A 42 16.91 -12.25 0.57
N GLY A 43 16.54 -13.02 -0.46
CA GLY A 43 16.12 -14.42 -0.31
C GLY A 43 14.95 -14.66 0.66
N HIS A 44 13.92 -13.82 0.59
CA HIS A 44 12.75 -13.85 1.50
C HIS A 44 13.02 -13.50 2.96
N LYS A 45 14.14 -12.84 3.26
CA LYS A 45 14.46 -12.32 4.59
C LYS A 45 14.58 -10.81 4.55
N VAL A 46 14.11 -10.16 5.63
CA VAL A 46 14.18 -8.72 5.86
C VAL A 46 15.09 -8.47 7.06
N ASP A 47 16.07 -7.60 6.91
CA ASP A 47 16.93 -7.14 8.00
C ASP A 47 17.33 -5.66 7.84
N GLY A 48 18.06 -5.13 8.83
CA GLY A 48 18.57 -3.77 8.86
C GLY A 48 20.02 -3.61 8.39
N SER A 49 20.67 -4.68 7.90
CA SER A 49 22.06 -4.66 7.45
C SER A 49 22.16 -4.08 6.02
N TRP A 50 21.54 -2.93 5.77
CA TRP A 50 21.37 -2.33 4.44
C TRP A 50 22.68 -2.01 3.71
N TRP A 51 23.80 -1.94 4.43
CA TRP A 51 25.12 -1.72 3.85
C TRP A 51 25.76 -2.99 3.26
N GLU A 52 25.20 -4.17 3.52
CA GLU A 52 25.65 -5.44 2.93
C GLU A 52 24.99 -5.69 1.57
N ASP A 53 25.67 -6.46 0.70
CA ASP A 53 25.11 -6.94 -0.56
C ASP A 53 24.54 -5.83 -1.47
N MET A 54 25.20 -4.67 -1.49
CA MET A 54 24.79 -3.52 -2.30
C MET A 54 24.71 -3.90 -3.79
N GLY A 55 23.56 -3.64 -4.41
CA GLY A 55 23.29 -4.00 -5.81
C GLY A 55 22.82 -5.45 -6.01
N GLU A 56 22.89 -6.30 -4.98
CA GLU A 56 22.40 -7.68 -5.00
C GLU A 56 21.15 -7.89 -4.13
N ALA A 57 20.87 -6.97 -3.23
CA ALA A 57 19.68 -6.98 -2.38
C ALA A 57 18.78 -5.79 -2.70
N ASP A 58 17.48 -5.98 -2.51
CA ASP A 58 16.51 -4.90 -2.62
C ASP A 58 16.52 -4.05 -1.34
N LEU A 59 16.45 -2.73 -1.50
CA LEU A 59 16.48 -1.77 -0.41
C LEU A 59 15.17 -1.01 -0.35
N THR A 60 14.51 -1.08 0.80
CA THR A 60 13.17 -0.50 0.95
C THR A 60 12.97 0.25 2.24
N ALA A 61 12.03 1.19 2.27
CA ALA A 61 11.69 1.98 3.45
C ALA A 61 10.17 2.13 3.58
N ASP A 62 9.69 2.39 4.80
CA ASP A 62 8.28 2.68 5.02
C ASP A 62 7.85 3.97 4.31
N VAL A 63 6.70 3.93 3.62
CA VAL A 63 6.12 5.11 2.99
C VAL A 63 5.57 6.05 4.08
N ASP A 64 5.95 7.33 4.00
CA ASP A 64 5.31 8.41 4.76
C ASP A 64 4.04 8.87 4.03
N PHE A 65 2.89 8.35 4.48
CA PHE A 65 1.59 8.67 3.92
C PHE A 65 1.11 10.08 4.25
N THR A 66 1.64 10.71 5.31
CA THR A 66 1.35 12.12 5.61
C THR A 66 2.00 13.01 4.56
N ARG A 67 3.26 12.73 4.22
CA ARG A 67 3.97 13.47 3.17
C ARG A 67 3.37 13.23 1.79
N LEU A 68 2.98 11.99 1.47
CA LEU A 68 2.33 11.67 0.20
C LEU A 68 1.00 12.43 0.04
N ALA A 69 0.13 12.40 1.05
CA ALA A 69 -1.15 13.12 1.02
C ALA A 69 -0.95 14.62 0.73
N LEU A 70 0.00 15.26 1.42
CA LEU A 70 0.34 16.67 1.21
C LEU A 70 0.78 16.96 -0.23
N HIS A 71 1.52 16.05 -0.86
CA HIS A 71 1.94 16.22 -2.25
C HIS A 71 0.78 16.02 -3.24
N LEU A 72 -0.13 15.09 -2.98
CA LEU A 72 -1.33 14.90 -3.80
C LEU A 72 -2.24 16.14 -3.74
N GLU A 73 -2.45 16.70 -2.55
CA GLU A 73 -3.21 17.94 -2.38
C GLU A 73 -2.60 19.10 -3.15
N ARG A 74 -1.26 19.25 -3.08
CA ARG A 74 -0.53 20.27 -3.86
C ARG A 74 -0.62 20.05 -5.37
N ALA A 75 -0.83 18.82 -5.81
CA ALA A 75 -1.06 18.47 -7.22
C ALA A 75 -2.54 18.64 -7.64
N GLY A 76 -3.40 19.16 -6.76
CA GLY A 76 -4.80 19.47 -7.05
C GLY A 76 -5.77 18.31 -6.80
N LEU A 77 -5.30 17.20 -6.21
CA LEU A 77 -6.20 16.16 -5.73
C LEU A 77 -6.86 16.59 -4.42
N ARG A 78 -8.02 16.02 -4.12
CA ARG A 78 -8.85 16.37 -2.98
C ARG A 78 -9.19 15.14 -2.14
N ASP A 79 -9.57 15.41 -0.91
CA ASP A 79 -10.10 14.45 0.07
C ASP A 79 -9.19 13.22 0.27
N PRO A 80 -7.89 13.40 0.60
CA PRO A 80 -6.99 12.28 0.83
C PRO A 80 -7.48 11.41 2.00
N ALA A 81 -7.85 10.17 1.71
CA ALA A 81 -8.35 9.19 2.69
C ALA A 81 -7.29 8.11 2.91
N HIS A 82 -6.76 8.01 4.13
CA HIS A 82 -5.71 7.07 4.52
C HIS A 82 -6.25 6.00 5.48
N VAL A 83 -6.30 4.75 5.02
CA VAL A 83 -6.84 3.61 5.78
C VAL A 83 -5.89 2.41 5.75
N SER A 84 -6.14 1.39 6.57
CA SER A 84 -5.42 0.11 6.48
C SER A 84 -5.91 -0.68 5.27
N LEU A 85 -5.07 -1.58 4.72
CA LEU A 85 -5.48 -2.48 3.65
C LEU A 85 -6.68 -3.35 4.06
N SER A 86 -6.69 -3.81 5.32
CA SER A 86 -7.79 -4.61 5.87
C SER A 86 -9.12 -3.86 5.84
N ALA A 87 -9.12 -2.58 6.25
CA ALA A 87 -10.31 -1.73 6.23
C ALA A 87 -10.77 -1.43 4.81
N TRP A 88 -9.83 -1.08 3.92
CA TRP A 88 -10.13 -0.78 2.53
C TRP A 88 -10.78 -1.96 1.79
N ILE A 89 -10.24 -3.18 1.97
CA ILE A 89 -10.80 -4.40 1.37
C ILE A 89 -12.21 -4.66 1.91
N ARG A 90 -12.44 -4.48 3.21
CA ARG A 90 -13.76 -4.70 3.81
C ARG A 90 -14.82 -3.75 3.25
N GLU A 91 -14.42 -2.53 2.92
CA GLU A 91 -15.31 -1.49 2.42
C GLU A 91 -15.56 -1.59 0.91
N HIS A 92 -14.52 -1.88 0.12
CA HIS A 92 -14.58 -1.77 -1.35
C HIS A 92 -14.57 -3.10 -2.10
N ALA A 93 -14.11 -4.19 -1.50
CA ALA A 93 -14.01 -5.45 -2.22
C ALA A 93 -15.40 -6.06 -2.48
N PRO A 94 -15.65 -6.61 -3.69
CA PRO A 94 -16.92 -7.26 -4.02
C PRO A 94 -16.97 -8.66 -3.38
N LEU A 95 -17.07 -8.73 -2.05
CA LEU A 95 -16.96 -9.98 -1.29
C LEU A 95 -18.03 -11.00 -1.66
N ALA A 96 -19.24 -10.57 -2.07
CA ALA A 96 -20.29 -11.46 -2.55
C ALA A 96 -19.87 -12.20 -3.84
N ALA A 97 -19.40 -11.47 -4.85
CA ALA A 97 -18.93 -12.07 -6.11
C ALA A 97 -17.67 -12.94 -5.87
N TRP A 98 -16.82 -12.52 -4.93
CA TRP A 98 -15.66 -13.33 -4.51
C TRP A 98 -16.11 -14.66 -3.89
N GLU A 99 -17.14 -14.64 -3.03
CA GLU A 99 -17.67 -15.83 -2.37
C GLU A 99 -18.29 -16.80 -3.39
N GLU A 100 -19.11 -16.29 -4.32
CA GLU A 100 -19.68 -17.10 -5.40
C GLU A 100 -18.57 -17.81 -6.20
N ALA A 101 -17.55 -17.07 -6.62
CA ALA A 101 -16.41 -17.64 -7.32
C ALA A 101 -15.67 -18.67 -6.46
N TRP A 102 -15.46 -18.39 -5.18
CA TRP A 102 -14.79 -19.29 -4.24
C TRP A 102 -15.53 -20.62 -4.08
N GLN A 103 -16.86 -20.60 -4.03
CA GLN A 103 -17.69 -21.80 -3.93
C GLN A 103 -17.57 -22.71 -5.17
N THR A 104 -17.22 -22.18 -6.34
CA THR A 104 -17.03 -23.00 -7.56
C THR A 104 -15.66 -23.70 -7.63
N LEU A 105 -14.72 -23.37 -6.73
CA LEU A 105 -13.37 -23.92 -6.75
C LEU A 105 -13.32 -25.34 -6.17
N GLU A 106 -12.38 -26.14 -6.67
CA GLU A 106 -11.99 -27.41 -6.04
C GLU A 106 -11.38 -27.20 -4.64
N PRO A 107 -11.44 -28.20 -3.74
CA PRO A 107 -11.07 -28.03 -2.33
C PRO A 107 -9.69 -27.42 -2.09
N ALA A 108 -8.65 -27.87 -2.80
CA ALA A 108 -7.30 -27.34 -2.65
C ALA A 108 -7.20 -25.86 -3.08
N ALA A 109 -7.92 -25.47 -4.13
CA ALA A 109 -7.96 -24.09 -4.60
C ALA A 109 -8.77 -23.19 -3.65
N ARG A 110 -9.81 -23.71 -2.99
CA ARG A 110 -10.55 -22.98 -1.94
C ARG A 110 -9.67 -22.62 -0.76
N VAL A 111 -8.86 -23.57 -0.27
CA VAL A 111 -7.93 -23.33 0.84
C VAL A 111 -6.94 -22.22 0.48
N LYS A 112 -6.24 -22.36 -0.66
CA LYS A 112 -5.27 -21.36 -1.12
C LYS A 112 -5.91 -19.98 -1.31
N ARG A 113 -7.13 -19.92 -1.86
CA ARG A 113 -7.84 -18.65 -2.08
C ARG A 113 -8.21 -17.98 -0.77
N MET A 114 -8.63 -18.75 0.24
CA MET A 114 -8.90 -18.26 1.58
C MET A 114 -7.63 -17.76 2.26
N GLU A 115 -6.53 -18.53 2.19
CA GLU A 115 -5.22 -18.12 2.72
C GLU A 115 -4.76 -16.78 2.15
N ASN A 116 -4.92 -16.55 0.84
CA ASN A 116 -4.61 -15.27 0.21
C ASN A 116 -5.46 -14.12 0.78
N LEU A 117 -6.77 -14.33 0.97
CA LEU A 117 -7.63 -13.31 1.57
C LEU A 117 -7.21 -13.00 3.01
N LEU A 118 -6.87 -14.03 3.80
CA LEU A 118 -6.39 -13.87 5.16
C LEU A 118 -5.04 -13.14 5.22
N GLN A 119 -4.11 -13.43 4.31
CA GLN A 119 -2.84 -12.70 4.20
C GLN A 119 -3.04 -11.20 3.94
N LEU A 120 -4.05 -10.85 3.12
CA LEU A 120 -4.37 -9.46 2.78
C LEU A 120 -5.11 -8.71 3.91
N THR A 121 -5.86 -9.42 4.75
CA THR A 121 -6.80 -8.80 5.70
C THR A 121 -6.41 -8.90 7.16
N LEU A 122 -5.64 -9.91 7.56
CA LEU A 122 -5.26 -10.10 8.96
C LEU A 122 -4.17 -9.12 9.41
N PRO A 123 -4.27 -8.56 10.63
CA PRO A 123 -3.30 -7.59 11.15
C PRO A 123 -1.85 -8.07 11.21
N THR A 124 -1.65 -9.36 11.49
CA THR A 124 -0.32 -9.98 11.60
C THR A 124 0.39 -10.15 10.26
N PHE A 125 -0.35 -10.04 9.16
CA PHE A 125 0.17 -10.13 7.79
C PHE A 125 0.15 -8.74 7.15
N MET A 126 -0.51 -8.58 6.00
CA MET A 126 -0.52 -7.32 5.27
C MET A 126 -1.57 -6.34 5.79
N GLY A 127 -2.61 -6.82 6.47
CA GLY A 127 -3.82 -6.05 6.75
C GLY A 127 -3.59 -4.70 7.43
N GLU A 128 -2.72 -4.64 8.43
CA GLU A 128 -2.39 -3.39 9.14
C GLU A 128 -1.04 -2.78 8.73
N ARG A 129 -0.14 -3.59 8.16
CA ARG A 129 1.17 -3.13 7.69
C ARG A 129 1.04 -2.32 6.40
N PHE A 130 0.21 -2.80 5.48
CA PHE A 130 -0.11 -2.09 4.24
C PHE A 130 -1.21 -1.08 4.49
N ARG A 131 -1.03 0.08 3.86
CA ARG A 131 -1.93 1.21 3.92
C ARG A 131 -2.41 1.53 2.52
N VAL A 132 -3.61 2.07 2.45
CA VAL A 132 -4.20 2.59 1.23
C VAL A 132 -4.41 4.09 1.41
N LEU A 133 -3.98 4.87 0.41
CA LEU A 133 -4.30 6.29 0.31
C LEU A 133 -5.03 6.54 -1.00
N GLU A 134 -6.23 7.11 -0.90
CA GLU A 134 -7.07 7.50 -2.01
C GLU A 134 -7.22 9.01 -2.05
N ALA A 135 -7.18 9.60 -3.25
CA ALA A 135 -7.47 11.01 -3.45
C ALA A 135 -8.10 11.23 -4.83
N TRP A 136 -9.02 12.18 -4.95
CA TRP A 136 -9.80 12.40 -6.16
C TRP A 136 -9.33 13.62 -6.94
N LYS A 137 -9.31 13.51 -8.27
CA LYS A 137 -9.15 14.63 -9.17
C LYS A 137 -10.46 14.88 -9.90
N GLN A 138 -10.97 16.10 -9.79
CA GLN A 138 -12.17 16.53 -10.50
C GLN A 138 -11.77 17.14 -11.84
N SER A 139 -12.58 16.92 -12.87
CA SER A 139 -12.48 17.70 -14.11
C SER A 139 -12.67 19.19 -13.75
N VAL A 140 -11.78 20.03 -14.28
CA VAL A 140 -11.90 21.49 -14.19
C VAL A 140 -13.08 21.97 -15.03
#